data_AF-A0A1S1Y4F9-F1
#
_entry.id   AF-A0A1S1Y4F9-F1
#
_cell.length_a   1.000
_cell.length_b   1.000
_cell.length_c   1.000
_cell.angle_alpha   90.00
_cell.angle_beta   90.00
_cell.angle_gamma   90.00
#
_symmetry.space_group_name_H-M   'P 1'
#
loop_
_entity.id
_entity.type
_entity.pdbx_description
1 polymer ?
#
loop_
_entity_poly.entity_id
_entity_poly.type
_entity_poly.pdbx_seq_one_letter_code
_entity_poly.pdbx_strand_id
1 'polypeptide(L)'
;MRAGVLSLTAGLLAACSAAPIRPVSAWRVETPRPFGYQIGDTIPMRITVQTRSGVVLHADSLPKLGPMNRWLHLRQAEVEPLGDDEYRVNLEYQVFYAPLEVKALTIPGFPLRFSQHGQSLEQRVPDWQFTVAPLRELIARQDEAGEYLRPDQPPAPISGADVLRNMLVAGLAALALGLRLAWQYGYLPGLPRRSLFKRASRQLRGLRAVQMAEALTVMHGALNRLHGGPLFGHRLEDFFGAHPHYRPLQGELSWFFDYSNRFFFADQTAATDDAIERLRRLCGQCRDVERGAR
;
A
#
# COMPACT_ATOMS: atom_id res chain seq x y z
N MET A 1 -1.96 -114.00 -30.35
CA MET A 1 -1.64 -112.84 -29.50
C MET A 1 -0.35 -112.21 -30.01
N ARG A 2 -0.42 -110.92 -30.43
CA ARG A 2 0.68 -109.91 -30.50
C ARG A 2 1.89 -110.22 -31.41
N ALA A 3 2.50 -109.30 -32.14
CA ALA A 3 2.24 -107.92 -32.55
C ALA A 3 3.26 -107.64 -33.68
N GLY A 4 2.89 -106.88 -34.71
CA GLY A 4 3.82 -106.42 -35.75
C GLY A 4 4.62 -105.21 -35.30
N VAL A 5 5.74 -104.95 -35.98
CA VAL A 5 6.42 -103.65 -35.97
C VAL A 5 6.95 -103.37 -37.38
N LEU A 6 6.24 -102.51 -38.10
CA LEU A 6 6.78 -101.74 -39.23
C LEU A 6 7.71 -100.66 -38.67
N SER A 7 8.91 -100.53 -39.21
CA SER A 7 9.77 -99.36 -38.97
C SER A 7 9.77 -98.46 -40.21
N LEU A 8 9.01 -97.37 -40.12
CA LEU A 8 9.05 -96.20 -41.00
C LEU A 8 10.24 -95.34 -40.57
N THR A 9 11.15 -95.00 -41.48
CA THR A 9 12.15 -93.93 -41.27
C THR A 9 11.90 -92.82 -42.29
N ALA A 10 11.31 -91.73 -41.79
CA ALA A 10 11.05 -90.50 -42.53
C ALA A 10 12.28 -89.59 -42.48
N GLY A 11 12.73 -89.11 -43.64
CA GLY A 11 13.85 -88.18 -43.78
C GLY A 11 13.50 -86.78 -43.30
N LEU A 12 14.40 -86.17 -42.51
CA LEU A 12 14.37 -84.77 -42.13
C LEU A 12 14.78 -83.89 -43.33
N LEU A 13 13.85 -83.10 -43.84
CA LEU A 13 14.15 -81.91 -44.65
C LEU A 13 14.39 -80.73 -43.69
N ALA A 14 15.66 -80.34 -43.55
CA ALA A 14 16.04 -79.12 -42.85
C ALA A 14 15.71 -77.90 -43.71
N ALA A 15 14.56 -77.27 -43.44
CA ALA A 15 14.21 -75.96 -43.99
C ALA A 15 15.04 -74.87 -43.28
N CYS A 16 16.02 -74.31 -43.98
CA CYS A 16 16.68 -73.07 -43.58
C CYS A 16 15.69 -71.92 -43.73
N SER A 17 14.96 -71.60 -42.66
CA SER A 17 14.17 -70.37 -42.58
C SER A 17 15.13 -69.21 -42.32
N ALA A 18 15.45 -68.43 -43.36
CA ALA A 18 16.22 -67.20 -43.22
C ALA A 18 15.43 -66.24 -42.32
N ALA A 19 15.98 -65.93 -41.15
CA ALA A 19 15.36 -65.00 -40.23
C ALA A 19 15.17 -63.62 -40.92
N PRO A 20 14.03 -62.94 -40.71
CA PRO A 20 13.78 -61.64 -41.33
C PRO A 20 14.88 -60.66 -40.92
N ILE A 21 15.47 -59.99 -41.92
CA ILE A 21 16.51 -58.97 -41.74
C ILE A 21 15.89 -57.83 -40.93
N ARG A 22 16.32 -57.67 -39.67
CA ARG A 22 15.93 -56.53 -38.84
C ARG A 22 16.91 -55.38 -39.07
N PRO A 23 16.46 -54.18 -39.49
CA PRO A 23 17.32 -53.02 -39.74
C PRO A 23 18.04 -52.52 -38.48
N VAL A 24 17.41 -52.75 -37.33
CA VAL A 24 17.81 -52.23 -36.02
C VAL A 24 18.33 -53.38 -35.15
N SER A 25 19.52 -53.21 -34.60
CA SER A 25 20.16 -54.16 -33.68
C SER A 25 19.68 -53.98 -32.23
N ALA A 26 19.47 -52.73 -31.80
CA ALA A 26 18.86 -52.40 -30.52
C ALA A 26 17.87 -51.23 -30.65
N TRP A 27 16.71 -51.36 -30.00
CA TRP A 27 15.62 -50.40 -30.05
C TRP A 27 15.16 -50.07 -28.64
N ARG A 28 15.23 -48.79 -28.25
CA ARG A 28 14.77 -48.33 -26.94
C ARG A 28 13.94 -47.07 -27.08
N VAL A 29 12.68 -47.13 -26.65
CA VAL A 29 11.79 -45.97 -26.53
C VAL A 29 11.70 -45.61 -25.06
N GLU A 30 12.29 -44.49 -24.70
CA GLU A 30 12.19 -43.90 -23.36
C GLU A 30 10.95 -43.00 -23.35
N THR A 31 9.93 -43.47 -22.64
CA THR A 31 8.70 -42.73 -22.43
C THR A 31 8.69 -42.12 -21.03
N PRO A 32 8.13 -40.90 -20.87
CA PRO A 32 8.06 -40.26 -19.56
C PRO A 32 6.98 -40.93 -18.70
N ARG A 33 6.73 -40.39 -17.51
CA ARG A 33 5.60 -40.85 -16.68
C ARG A 33 4.29 -40.80 -17.49
N PRO A 34 3.40 -41.80 -17.40
CA PRO A 34 2.15 -41.81 -18.18
C PRO A 34 0.99 -41.07 -17.49
N PHE A 35 1.26 -40.22 -16.50
CA PHE A 35 0.22 -39.53 -15.72
C PHE A 35 0.71 -38.19 -15.17
N GLY A 36 -0.24 -37.40 -14.67
CA GLY A 36 0.05 -36.11 -14.03
C GLY A 36 0.39 -35.01 -15.03
N TYR A 37 -0.26 -35.05 -16.20
CA TYR A 37 -0.22 -33.96 -17.17
C TYR A 37 -1.50 -33.12 -17.09
N GLN A 38 -1.39 -31.84 -17.38
CA GLN A 38 -2.47 -30.88 -17.50
C GLN A 38 -2.39 -30.17 -18.85
N ILE A 39 -3.41 -29.36 -19.17
CA ILE A 39 -3.39 -28.53 -20.38
C ILE A 39 -2.16 -27.62 -20.39
N GLY A 40 -1.42 -27.61 -21.50
CA GLY A 40 -0.22 -26.82 -21.71
C GLY A 40 1.09 -27.58 -21.44
N ASP A 41 1.04 -28.73 -20.77
CA ASP A 41 2.24 -29.50 -20.43
C ASP A 41 2.94 -30.06 -21.66
N THR A 42 4.26 -30.23 -21.53
CA THR A 42 5.11 -30.86 -22.53
C THR A 42 5.50 -32.29 -22.14
N ILE A 43 5.59 -33.15 -23.16
CA ILE A 43 5.86 -34.58 -23.03
C ILE A 43 7.10 -34.88 -23.87
N PRO A 44 8.27 -35.06 -23.24
CA PRO A 44 9.48 -35.45 -23.94
C PRO A 44 9.45 -36.95 -24.23
N MET A 45 9.73 -37.35 -25.47
CA MET A 45 9.90 -38.74 -25.87
C MET A 45 11.27 -38.90 -26.53
N ARG A 46 12.03 -39.90 -26.10
CA ARG A 46 13.34 -40.20 -26.67
C ARG A 46 13.36 -41.60 -27.23
N ILE A 47 13.88 -41.74 -28.44
CA ILE A 47 14.08 -43.04 -29.07
C ILE A 47 15.57 -43.19 -29.35
N THR A 48 16.19 -44.22 -28.78
CA THR A 48 17.57 -44.58 -29.09
C THR A 48 17.53 -45.81 -30.00
N VAL A 49 18.17 -45.68 -31.16
CA VAL A 49 18.18 -46.67 -32.22
C VAL A 49 19.62 -47.02 -32.53
N GLN A 50 19.98 -48.29 -32.34
CA GLN A 50 21.24 -48.83 -32.83
C GLN A 50 20.97 -49.57 -34.14
N THR A 51 21.59 -49.12 -35.21
CA THR A 51 21.48 -49.71 -36.54
C THR A 51 22.53 -50.82 -36.73
N ARG A 52 22.46 -51.53 -37.85
CA ARG A 52 23.58 -52.38 -38.31
C ARG A 52 24.45 -51.55 -39.26
N SER A 53 25.72 -51.90 -39.38
CA SER A 53 26.66 -51.29 -40.32
C SER A 53 26.04 -51.06 -41.70
N GLY A 54 26.09 -49.82 -42.17
CA GLY A 54 25.59 -49.41 -43.49
C GLY A 54 24.08 -49.21 -43.59
N VAL A 55 23.36 -49.19 -42.46
CA VAL A 55 21.94 -48.81 -42.38
C VAL A 55 21.84 -47.35 -41.95
N VAL A 56 21.18 -46.51 -42.75
CA VAL A 56 21.04 -45.06 -42.48
C VAL A 56 19.59 -44.73 -42.12
N LEU A 57 19.38 -43.97 -41.03
CA LEU A 57 18.07 -43.45 -40.64
C LEU A 57 17.69 -42.22 -41.48
N HIS A 58 16.47 -42.22 -42.02
CA HIS A 58 15.95 -41.06 -42.74
C HIS A 58 15.17 -40.11 -41.82
N ALA A 59 15.68 -38.90 -41.64
CA ALA A 59 15.05 -37.88 -40.80
C ALA A 59 13.66 -37.42 -41.33
N ASP A 60 13.40 -37.56 -42.62
CA ASP A 60 12.10 -37.25 -43.25
C ASP A 60 10.99 -38.25 -42.87
N SER A 61 11.31 -39.32 -42.15
CA SER A 61 10.34 -40.26 -41.59
C SER A 61 9.74 -39.81 -40.26
N LEU A 62 10.29 -38.77 -39.65
CA LEU A 62 9.74 -38.17 -38.42
C LEU A 62 8.38 -37.52 -38.71
N PRO A 63 7.49 -37.44 -37.71
CA PRO A 63 6.25 -36.71 -37.86
C PRO A 63 6.52 -35.21 -38.11
N LYS A 64 5.66 -34.57 -38.90
CA LYS A 64 5.80 -33.15 -39.20
C LYS A 64 5.57 -32.32 -37.93
N LEU A 65 6.40 -31.28 -37.76
CA LEU A 65 6.21 -30.28 -36.72
C LEU A 65 4.85 -29.59 -36.89
N GLY A 66 4.24 -29.22 -35.76
CA GLY A 66 2.95 -28.54 -35.73
C GLY A 66 1.81 -29.38 -35.16
N PRO A 67 0.55 -29.03 -35.47
CA PRO A 67 -0.62 -29.70 -34.92
C PRO A 67 -0.79 -31.09 -35.52
N MET A 68 -0.67 -32.12 -34.67
CA MET A 68 -0.93 -33.50 -35.08
C MET A 68 -2.43 -33.80 -35.06
N ASN A 69 -3.14 -33.28 -34.07
CA ASN A 69 -4.59 -33.36 -33.96
C ASN A 69 -5.13 -32.16 -33.15
N ARG A 70 -6.42 -32.14 -32.81
CA ARG A 70 -7.07 -31.03 -32.10
C ARG A 70 -6.49 -30.74 -30.70
N TRP A 71 -5.75 -31.66 -30.12
CA TRP A 71 -5.27 -31.58 -28.74
C TRP A 71 -3.77 -31.85 -28.58
N LEU A 72 -3.06 -32.29 -29.61
CA LEU A 72 -1.65 -32.66 -29.57
C LEU A 72 -0.86 -31.88 -30.62
N HIS A 73 0.21 -31.24 -30.16
CA HIS A 73 1.13 -30.48 -30.99
C HIS A 73 2.54 -31.06 -30.87
N LEU A 74 3.22 -31.30 -31.99
CA LEU A 74 4.64 -31.67 -31.99
C LEU A 74 5.48 -30.40 -32.12
N ARG A 75 6.21 -30.05 -31.06
CA ARG A 75 7.03 -28.84 -30.98
C ARG A 75 8.44 -29.02 -31.54
N GLN A 76 9.01 -30.20 -31.33
CA GLN A 76 10.39 -30.51 -31.72
C GLN A 76 10.48 -31.96 -32.21
N ALA A 77 11.28 -32.17 -33.25
CA ALA A 77 11.59 -33.47 -33.82
C ALA A 77 12.99 -33.43 -34.41
N GLU A 78 13.96 -33.98 -33.70
CA GLU A 78 15.38 -33.91 -34.04
C GLU A 78 16.02 -35.29 -34.00
N VAL A 79 16.98 -35.51 -34.91
CA VAL A 79 17.81 -36.71 -34.98
C VAL A 79 19.24 -36.31 -34.69
N GLU A 80 19.82 -36.91 -33.65
CA GLU A 80 21.19 -36.71 -33.22
C GLU A 80 21.96 -38.02 -33.46
N PRO A 81 22.97 -38.04 -34.35
CA PRO A 81 23.87 -39.18 -34.47
C PRO A 81 24.80 -39.24 -33.25
N LEU A 82 24.83 -40.38 -32.56
CA LEU A 82 25.70 -40.62 -31.39
C LEU A 82 26.97 -41.42 -31.76
N GLY A 83 27.01 -41.99 -32.98
CA GLY A 83 28.12 -42.73 -33.55
C GLY A 83 27.78 -43.18 -34.98
N ASP A 84 28.61 -44.04 -35.58
CA ASP A 84 28.43 -44.49 -36.97
C ASP A 84 27.13 -45.31 -37.17
N ASP A 85 26.69 -46.03 -36.14
CA ASP A 85 25.51 -46.91 -36.15
C ASP A 85 24.55 -46.64 -34.97
N GLU A 86 24.58 -45.45 -34.37
CA GLU A 86 23.69 -45.10 -33.26
C GLU A 86 23.06 -43.73 -33.47
N TYR A 87 21.73 -43.67 -33.35
CA TYR A 87 20.93 -42.46 -33.49
C TYR A 87 20.04 -42.25 -32.27
N ARG A 88 19.91 -41.00 -31.86
CA ARG A 88 18.95 -40.54 -30.86
C ARG A 88 17.94 -39.61 -31.51
N VAL A 89 16.67 -39.99 -31.43
CA VAL A 89 15.55 -39.17 -31.86
C VAL A 89 14.94 -38.52 -30.62
N ASN A 90 14.90 -37.19 -30.59
CA ASN A 90 14.28 -36.41 -29.53
C ASN A 90 13.00 -35.76 -30.06
N LEU A 91 11.89 -35.99 -29.37
CA LEU A 91 10.57 -35.48 -29.70
C LEU A 91 9.99 -34.75 -28.49
N GLU A 92 9.38 -33.59 -28.71
CA GLU A 92 8.67 -32.86 -27.66
C GLU A 92 7.23 -32.59 -28.11
N TYR A 93 6.28 -33.21 -27.41
CA TYR A 93 4.85 -32.98 -27.63
C TYR A 93 4.32 -31.96 -26.63
N GLN A 94 3.28 -31.22 -26.99
CA GLN A 94 2.53 -30.36 -26.09
C GLN A 94 1.03 -30.66 -26.18
N VAL A 95 0.39 -30.74 -25.02
CA VAL A 95 -1.03 -31.11 -24.91
C VAL A 95 -1.88 -29.86 -24.71
N PHE A 96 -2.93 -29.72 -25.51
CA PHE A 96 -3.90 -28.62 -25.46
C PHE A 96 -5.31 -29.09 -25.04
N TYR A 97 -5.43 -30.31 -24.50
CA TYR A 97 -6.70 -30.82 -24.01
C TYR A 97 -6.96 -30.39 -22.57
N ALA A 98 -8.09 -29.71 -22.33
CA ALA A 98 -8.60 -29.44 -20.99
C ALA A 98 -9.78 -30.39 -20.70
N PRO A 99 -9.54 -31.59 -20.16
CA PRO A 99 -10.63 -32.48 -19.80
C PRO A 99 -11.34 -31.98 -18.54
N LEU A 100 -12.58 -32.42 -18.35
CA LEU A 100 -13.33 -32.18 -17.10
C LEU A 100 -13.02 -33.24 -16.04
N GLU A 101 -12.73 -34.47 -16.47
CA GLU A 101 -12.34 -35.61 -15.63
C GLU A 101 -11.00 -36.18 -16.11
N VAL A 102 -10.36 -37.07 -15.34
CA VAL A 102 -9.11 -37.69 -15.81
C VAL A 102 -9.38 -38.51 -17.07
N LYS A 103 -8.72 -38.15 -18.18
CA LYS A 103 -8.90 -38.84 -19.47
C LYS A 103 -7.62 -39.48 -19.95
N ALA A 104 -7.70 -40.73 -20.39
CA ALA A 104 -6.64 -41.41 -21.11
C ALA A 104 -6.60 -40.93 -22.58
N LEU A 105 -5.42 -40.51 -23.02
CA LEU A 105 -5.13 -40.07 -24.39
C LEU A 105 -3.96 -40.90 -24.96
N THR A 106 -3.88 -40.94 -26.29
CA THR A 106 -2.87 -41.74 -27.00
C THR A 106 -2.10 -40.86 -27.97
N ILE A 107 -0.77 -40.81 -27.81
CA ILE A 107 0.13 -40.31 -28.85
C ILE A 107 0.25 -41.41 -29.92
N PRO A 108 -0.11 -41.12 -31.17
CA PRO A 108 -0.08 -42.12 -32.23
C PRO A 108 1.37 -42.49 -32.56
N GLY A 109 1.63 -43.78 -32.71
CA GLY A 109 2.88 -44.31 -33.21
C GLY A 109 3.06 -43.99 -34.70
N PHE A 110 4.31 -44.04 -35.17
CA PHE A 110 4.68 -43.69 -36.54
C PHE A 110 5.82 -44.60 -37.04
N PRO A 111 5.94 -44.84 -38.36
CA PRO A 111 7.03 -45.60 -38.92
C PRO A 111 8.30 -44.75 -39.05
N LEU A 112 9.44 -45.25 -38.56
CA LEU A 112 10.76 -44.74 -38.92
C LEU A 112 11.29 -45.51 -40.14
N ARG A 113 11.79 -44.78 -41.13
CA ARG A 113 12.34 -45.34 -42.38
C ARG A 113 13.85 -45.36 -42.33
N PHE A 114 14.42 -46.48 -42.76
CA PHE A 114 15.85 -46.73 -42.85
C PHE A 114 16.20 -47.17 -44.27
N SER A 115 17.40 -46.87 -44.75
CA SER A 115 17.91 -47.42 -46.00
C SER A 115 19.12 -48.30 -45.77
N GLN A 116 19.19 -49.40 -46.53
CA GLN A 116 20.35 -50.28 -46.58
C GLN A 116 20.55 -50.76 -48.01
N HIS A 117 21.69 -50.41 -48.64
CA HIS A 117 22.02 -50.82 -50.01
C HIS A 117 20.89 -50.60 -51.04
N GLY A 118 20.17 -49.47 -50.94
CA GLY A 118 19.05 -49.13 -51.83
C GLY A 118 17.70 -49.76 -51.48
N GLN A 119 17.61 -50.60 -50.46
CA GLN A 119 16.35 -51.12 -49.92
C GLN A 119 15.87 -50.25 -48.76
N SER A 120 14.57 -49.89 -48.77
CA SER A 120 13.92 -49.18 -47.67
C SER A 120 13.36 -50.19 -46.67
N LEU A 121 13.68 -50.00 -45.39
CA LEU A 121 13.24 -50.80 -44.26
C LEU A 121 12.48 -49.91 -43.29
N GLU A 122 11.45 -50.43 -42.63
CA GLU A 122 10.65 -49.66 -41.68
C GLU A 122 10.66 -50.30 -40.29
N GLN A 123 10.79 -49.48 -39.26
CA GLN A 123 10.59 -49.87 -37.87
C GLN A 123 9.54 -48.95 -37.24
N ARG A 124 8.46 -49.53 -36.72
CA ARG A 124 7.35 -48.77 -36.14
C ARG A 124 7.64 -48.37 -34.69
N VAL A 125 7.45 -47.08 -34.39
CA VAL A 125 7.31 -46.56 -33.03
C VAL A 125 5.91 -46.91 -32.54
N PRO A 126 5.76 -47.55 -31.37
CA PRO A 126 4.44 -47.90 -30.83
C PRO A 126 3.66 -46.68 -30.37
N ASP A 127 2.35 -46.84 -30.30
CA ASP A 127 1.47 -45.86 -29.67
C ASP A 127 1.80 -45.73 -28.17
N TRP A 128 1.71 -44.53 -27.62
CA TRP A 128 1.96 -44.29 -26.20
C TRP A 128 0.76 -43.64 -25.51
N GLN A 129 0.29 -44.29 -24.43
CA GLN A 129 -0.88 -43.85 -23.68
C GLN A 129 -0.48 -43.10 -22.41
N PHE A 130 -1.21 -42.04 -22.11
CA PHE A 130 -1.02 -41.24 -20.90
C PHE A 130 -2.34 -40.63 -20.42
N THR A 131 -2.39 -40.15 -19.19
CA THR A 131 -3.57 -39.49 -18.63
C THR A 131 -3.37 -37.99 -18.46
N VAL A 132 -4.42 -37.23 -18.80
CA VAL A 132 -4.50 -35.79 -18.57
C VAL A 132 -5.53 -35.54 -17.47
N ALA A 133 -5.13 -34.79 -16.45
CA ALA A 133 -5.97 -34.38 -15.35
C ALA A 133 -6.66 -33.04 -15.63
N PRO A 134 -7.87 -32.82 -15.11
CA PRO A 134 -8.55 -31.54 -15.20
C PRO A 134 -7.82 -30.47 -14.36
N LEU A 135 -7.81 -29.24 -14.85
CA LEU A 135 -7.25 -28.08 -14.12
C LEU A 135 -8.23 -27.55 -13.06
N ARG A 136 -9.53 -27.78 -13.25
CA ARG A 136 -10.60 -27.42 -12.32
C ARG A 136 -11.44 -28.65 -11.99
N GLU A 137 -11.68 -28.89 -10.71
CA GLU A 137 -12.63 -29.93 -10.26
C GLU A 137 -14.06 -29.58 -10.75
N LEU A 138 -14.75 -30.56 -11.34
CA LEU A 138 -16.18 -30.41 -11.69
C LEU A 138 -17.04 -30.20 -10.44
N ILE A 139 -16.70 -30.90 -9.36
CA ILE A 139 -17.42 -30.83 -8.09
C ILE A 139 -16.77 -29.71 -7.28
N ALA A 140 -17.14 -28.49 -7.63
CA ALA A 140 -17.14 -27.40 -6.68
C ALA A 140 -17.79 -27.92 -5.39
N ARG A 141 -17.05 -27.95 -4.27
CA ARG A 141 -17.60 -28.25 -2.95
C ARG A 141 -18.81 -27.32 -2.74
N GLN A 142 -20.01 -27.86 -2.88
CA GLN A 142 -21.24 -27.16 -2.51
C GLN A 142 -21.23 -27.08 -0.99
N ASP A 143 -21.24 -25.86 -0.46
CA ASP A 143 -21.76 -25.66 0.88
C ASP A 143 -23.28 -25.89 0.87
N GLU A 144 -23.89 -26.08 2.05
CA GLU A 144 -25.34 -26.34 2.18
C GLU A 144 -26.21 -25.23 1.56
N ALA A 145 -25.62 -24.06 1.26
CA ALA A 145 -26.26 -22.90 0.64
C ALA A 145 -26.07 -22.79 -0.89
N GLY A 146 -25.21 -23.60 -1.50
CA GLY A 146 -24.96 -23.57 -2.96
C GLY A 146 -24.21 -22.34 -3.46
N GLU A 147 -23.58 -21.54 -2.59
CA GLU A 147 -22.81 -20.35 -2.97
C GLU A 147 -21.32 -20.69 -3.11
N TYR A 148 -20.92 -21.04 -4.34
CA TYR A 148 -19.51 -21.31 -4.65
C TYR A 148 -18.68 -20.05 -4.91
N LEU A 149 -19.31 -18.87 -5.05
CA LEU A 149 -18.60 -17.64 -5.33
C LEU A 149 -18.09 -17.04 -4.02
N ARG A 150 -16.78 -17.19 -3.76
CA ARG A 150 -16.12 -16.49 -2.67
C ARG A 150 -16.29 -14.98 -2.90
N PRO A 151 -16.76 -14.21 -1.89
CA PRO A 151 -16.90 -12.77 -2.02
C PRO A 151 -15.54 -12.14 -2.30
N ASP A 152 -15.55 -11.03 -3.05
CA ASP A 152 -14.35 -10.28 -3.38
C ASP A 152 -13.57 -9.89 -2.12
N GLN A 153 -12.24 -9.95 -2.22
CA GLN A 153 -11.38 -9.53 -1.12
C GLN A 153 -11.55 -8.02 -0.89
N PRO A 154 -11.82 -7.57 0.35
CA PRO A 154 -11.94 -6.15 0.63
C PRO A 154 -10.61 -5.42 0.36
N PRO A 155 -10.65 -4.13 -0.04
CA PRO A 155 -9.46 -3.36 -0.34
C PRO A 155 -8.53 -3.27 0.88
N ALA A 156 -7.22 -3.34 0.65
CA ALA A 156 -6.24 -3.19 1.71
C ALA A 156 -6.35 -1.77 2.33
N PRO A 157 -6.40 -1.65 3.67
CA PRO A 157 -6.45 -0.34 4.32
C PRO A 157 -5.16 0.43 4.07
N ILE A 158 -5.28 1.68 3.63
CA ILE A 158 -4.15 2.60 3.51
C ILE A 158 -3.80 3.11 4.90
N SER A 159 -2.50 3.10 5.27
CA SER A 159 -2.04 3.53 6.58
C SER A 159 -2.35 5.02 6.83
N GLY A 160 -3.31 5.31 7.71
CA GLY A 160 -3.68 6.67 8.13
C GLY A 160 -2.78 7.31 9.19
N ALA A 161 -1.65 6.68 9.55
CA ALA A 161 -0.80 7.10 10.66
C ALA A 161 -0.20 8.49 10.46
N ASP A 162 0.27 8.81 9.24
CA ASP A 162 0.83 10.13 8.94
C ASP A 162 -0.25 11.22 8.94
N VAL A 163 -1.46 10.91 8.47
CA VAL A 163 -2.60 11.84 8.49
C VAL A 163 -2.98 12.18 9.94
N LEU A 164 -3.08 11.16 10.81
CA LEU A 164 -3.38 11.36 12.22
C LEU A 164 -2.29 12.17 12.93
N ARG A 165 -1.01 11.86 12.68
CA ARG A 165 0.13 12.61 13.24
C ARG A 165 0.08 14.08 12.81
N ASN A 166 -0.12 14.35 11.53
CA ASN A 166 -0.19 15.71 11.01
C ASN A 166 -1.39 16.48 11.57
N MET A 167 -2.54 15.82 11.72
CA MET A 167 -3.73 16.42 12.35
C MET A 167 -3.49 16.75 13.82
N LEU A 168 -2.80 15.88 14.58
CA LEU A 168 -2.42 16.14 15.97
C LEU A 168 -1.43 17.32 16.09
N VAL A 169 -0.41 17.37 15.24
CA VAL A 169 0.56 18.47 15.21
C VAL A 169 -0.13 19.80 14.87
N ALA A 170 -0.98 19.81 13.85
CA ALA A 170 -1.74 21.00 13.47
C ALA A 170 -2.72 21.43 14.58
N GLY A 171 -3.39 20.48 15.24
CA GLY A 171 -4.29 20.73 16.37
C GLY A 171 -3.55 21.34 17.57
N LEU A 172 -2.38 20.81 17.92
CA LEU A 172 -1.53 21.35 18.99
C LEU A 172 -1.02 22.76 18.66
N ALA A 173 -0.60 23.00 17.42
CA ALA A 173 -0.17 24.31 16.97
C ALA A 173 -1.31 25.35 17.04
N ALA A 174 -2.51 24.98 16.58
CA ALA A 174 -3.70 25.82 16.65
C ALA A 174 -4.09 26.13 18.10
N LEU A 175 -4.03 25.13 18.99
CA LEU A 175 -4.30 25.31 20.42
C LEU A 175 -3.27 26.22 21.09
N ALA A 176 -1.98 26.05 20.80
CA ALA A 176 -0.92 26.92 21.33
C ALA A 176 -1.10 28.38 20.88
N LEU A 177 -1.44 28.59 19.60
CA LEU A 177 -1.72 29.93 19.08
C LEU A 177 -2.98 30.53 19.73
N GLY A 178 -4.05 29.73 19.85
CA GLY A 178 -5.30 30.13 20.52
C GLY A 178 -5.08 30.54 21.98
N LEU A 179 -4.29 29.77 22.74
CA LEU A 179 -3.91 30.11 24.11
C LEU A 179 -3.07 31.39 24.18
N ARG A 180 -2.11 31.57 23.27
CA ARG A 180 -1.31 32.80 23.18
C ARG A 180 -2.19 34.02 22.91
N LEU A 181 -3.17 33.92 22.00
CA LEU A 181 -4.15 34.97 21.72
C LEU A 181 -5.05 35.23 22.93
N ALA A 182 -5.59 34.19 23.56
CA ALA A 182 -6.42 34.32 24.76
C ALA A 182 -5.67 35.00 25.92
N TRP A 183 -4.36 34.75 26.02
CA TRP A 183 -3.47 35.40 26.98
C TRP A 183 -3.29 36.89 26.66
N GLN A 184 -3.01 37.23 25.39
CA GLN A 184 -2.85 38.63 24.95
C GLN A 184 -4.13 39.46 25.13
N TYR A 185 -5.29 38.88 24.84
CA TYR A 185 -6.58 39.57 24.97
C TYR A 185 -7.17 39.52 26.40
N GLY A 186 -6.51 38.82 27.33
CA GLY A 186 -6.93 38.72 28.73
C GLY A 186 -8.28 38.01 28.90
N TYR A 187 -8.55 37.00 28.07
CA TYR A 187 -9.67 36.06 28.22
C TYR A 187 -9.34 34.94 29.22
N LEU A 188 -8.05 34.69 29.49
CA LEU A 188 -7.62 33.72 30.49
C LEU A 188 -7.74 34.32 31.91
N PRO A 189 -8.58 33.74 32.78
CA PRO A 189 -8.71 34.20 34.16
C PRO A 189 -7.43 33.89 34.95
N GLY A 190 -6.92 34.87 35.70
CA GLY A 190 -5.85 34.66 36.69
C GLY A 190 -4.42 35.01 36.27
N LEU A 191 -4.13 35.33 35.00
CA LEU A 191 -2.77 35.76 34.60
C LEU A 191 -2.62 37.29 34.62
N PRO A 192 -1.62 37.83 35.33
CA PRO A 192 -1.40 39.27 35.39
C PRO A 192 -0.60 39.74 34.17
N ARG A 193 -1.26 40.40 33.22
CA ARG A 193 -0.72 41.63 32.64
C ARG A 193 -1.80 42.45 31.95
N ARG A 194 -1.72 43.77 32.20
CA ARG A 194 -2.50 44.85 31.59
C ARG A 194 -4.01 44.84 31.85
N SER A 195 -4.39 44.64 33.11
CA SER A 195 -5.77 44.81 33.59
C SER A 195 -5.90 45.88 34.68
N LEU A 196 -4.93 46.79 34.82
CA LEU A 196 -4.95 47.81 35.86
C LEU A 196 -6.12 48.77 35.62
N PHE A 197 -6.21 49.35 34.43
CA PHE A 197 -7.31 50.25 34.06
C PHE A 197 -8.57 49.47 33.66
N LYS A 198 -8.45 48.21 33.22
CA LYS A 198 -9.63 47.31 33.06
C LYS A 198 -10.35 47.08 34.40
N ARG A 199 -9.63 46.83 35.49
CA ARG A 199 -10.21 46.68 36.83
C ARG A 199 -10.74 48.01 37.36
N ALA A 200 -9.96 49.09 37.24
CA ALA A 200 -10.37 50.43 37.65
C ALA A 200 -11.65 50.89 36.92
N SER A 201 -11.74 50.69 35.60
CA SER A 201 -12.95 51.04 34.82
C SER A 201 -14.18 50.21 35.19
N ARG A 202 -14.02 48.98 35.71
CA ARG A 202 -15.14 48.19 36.22
C ARG A 202 -15.61 48.73 37.58
N GLN A 203 -14.69 49.14 38.44
CA GLN A 203 -15.01 49.76 39.73
C GLN A 203 -15.66 51.13 39.55
N LEU A 204 -15.10 52.00 38.70
CA LEU A 204 -15.60 53.35 38.41
C LEU A 204 -16.99 53.39 37.77
N ARG A 205 -17.42 52.31 37.09
CA ARG A 205 -18.77 52.23 36.51
C ARG A 205 -19.89 52.21 37.55
N GLY A 206 -19.62 51.71 38.76
CA GLY A 206 -20.60 51.61 39.83
C GLY A 206 -20.69 52.86 40.71
N LEU A 207 -19.69 53.74 40.67
CA LEU A 207 -19.58 54.89 41.57
C LEU A 207 -20.35 56.10 41.03
N ARG A 208 -20.99 56.87 41.91
CA ARG A 208 -21.71 58.14 41.60
C ARG A 208 -20.92 59.35 42.09
N ALA A 209 -21.31 60.57 41.69
CA ALA A 209 -20.62 61.79 42.13
C ALA A 209 -20.49 61.90 43.65
N VAL A 210 -21.49 61.43 44.42
CA VAL A 210 -21.44 61.38 45.89
C VAL A 210 -20.24 60.55 46.42
N GLN A 211 -19.74 59.61 45.63
CA GLN A 211 -18.60 58.74 45.96
C GLN A 211 -17.31 59.19 45.24
N MET A 212 -17.17 60.48 44.94
CA MET A 212 -16.01 61.02 44.21
C MET A 212 -14.67 60.68 44.90
N ALA A 213 -14.60 60.71 46.23
CA ALA A 213 -13.39 60.35 46.99
C ALA A 213 -12.92 58.92 46.68
N GLU A 214 -13.86 57.98 46.60
CA GLU A 214 -13.59 56.58 46.25
C GLU A 214 -13.15 56.45 44.79
N ALA A 215 -13.83 57.18 43.89
CA ALA A 215 -13.49 57.18 42.46
C ALA A 215 -12.07 57.70 42.19
N LEU A 216 -11.66 58.79 42.84
CA LEU A 216 -10.31 59.34 42.74
C LEU A 216 -9.26 58.35 43.30
N THR A 217 -9.58 57.69 44.42
CA THR A 217 -8.70 56.68 45.03
C THR A 217 -8.47 55.47 44.11
N VAL A 218 -9.52 54.99 43.44
CA VAL A 218 -9.43 53.90 42.46
C VAL A 218 -8.50 54.27 41.29
N MET A 219 -8.61 55.50 40.79
CA MET A 219 -7.76 56.00 39.70
C MET A 219 -6.30 56.16 40.14
N HIS A 220 -6.04 56.78 41.30
CA HIS A 220 -4.70 56.87 41.88
C HIS A 220 -4.09 55.49 42.11
N GLY A 221 -4.86 54.54 42.64
CA GLY A 221 -4.40 53.17 42.84
C GLY A 221 -4.05 52.44 41.54
N ALA A 222 -4.69 52.78 40.42
CA ALA A 222 -4.32 52.26 39.11
C ALA A 222 -3.01 52.87 38.59
N LEU A 223 -2.86 54.20 38.70
CA LEU A 223 -1.67 54.94 38.28
C LEU A 223 -0.43 54.58 39.11
N ASN A 224 -0.57 54.48 40.43
CA ASN A 224 0.51 54.10 41.33
C ASN A 224 1.03 52.69 41.04
N ARG A 225 0.12 51.76 40.72
CA ARG A 225 0.50 50.40 40.32
C ARG A 225 1.17 50.34 38.95
N LEU A 226 0.80 51.24 38.03
CA LEU A 226 1.47 51.35 36.73
C LEU A 226 2.90 51.90 36.90
N HIS A 227 3.05 52.96 37.69
CA HIS A 227 4.34 53.62 37.97
C HIS A 227 5.27 52.79 38.87
N GLY A 228 4.74 51.85 39.66
CA GLY A 228 5.51 51.03 40.60
C GLY A 228 5.69 51.66 41.98
N GLY A 229 4.92 52.71 42.30
CA GLY A 229 4.96 53.45 43.56
C GLY A 229 4.06 54.69 43.50
N PRO A 230 3.94 55.48 44.59
CA PRO A 230 3.12 56.69 44.62
C PRO A 230 3.53 57.68 43.51
N LEU A 231 2.60 58.02 42.63
CA LEU A 231 2.78 59.01 41.56
C LEU A 231 2.16 60.33 42.01
N PHE A 232 2.93 61.41 41.93
CA PHE A 232 2.49 62.76 42.26
C PHE A 232 2.48 63.64 41.02
N GLY A 233 1.62 64.66 40.99
CA GLY A 233 1.44 65.54 39.82
C GLY A 233 2.73 66.20 39.32
N HIS A 234 3.64 66.58 40.22
CA HIS A 234 4.93 67.19 39.85
C HIS A 234 5.92 66.21 39.20
N ARG A 235 5.66 64.89 39.27
CA ARG A 235 6.50 63.83 38.66
C ARG A 235 5.88 63.23 37.39
N LEU A 236 4.90 63.91 36.80
CA LEU A 236 4.26 63.43 35.58
C LEU A 236 5.22 63.35 34.38
N GLU A 237 6.20 64.26 34.30
CA GLU A 237 7.23 64.21 33.24
C GLU A 237 8.10 62.94 33.35
N ASP A 238 8.53 62.55 34.55
CA ASP A 238 9.25 61.29 34.79
C ASP A 238 8.41 60.08 34.35
N PHE A 239 7.10 60.12 34.65
CA PHE A 239 6.16 59.08 34.28
C PHE A 239 6.00 58.95 32.77
N PHE A 240 5.94 60.06 32.02
CA PHE A 240 5.90 60.02 30.55
C PHE A 240 7.23 59.58 29.95
N GLY A 241 8.36 59.83 30.61
CA GLY A 241 9.66 59.27 30.25
C GLY A 241 9.68 57.73 30.34
N ALA A 242 9.15 57.18 31.45
CA ALA A 242 9.07 55.73 31.66
C ALA A 242 7.97 55.04 30.82
N HIS A 243 6.88 55.75 30.52
CA HIS A 243 5.74 55.23 29.75
C HIS A 243 5.34 56.16 28.59
N PRO A 244 6.12 56.21 27.49
CA PRO A 244 5.90 57.15 26.38
C PRO A 244 4.52 57.04 25.71
N HIS A 245 3.91 55.85 25.76
CA HIS A 245 2.59 55.57 25.18
C HIS A 245 1.44 56.38 25.83
N TYR A 246 1.63 56.88 27.06
CA TYR A 246 0.62 57.69 27.77
C TYR A 246 0.76 59.20 27.53
N ARG A 247 1.80 59.63 26.80
CA ARG A 247 2.06 61.04 26.49
C ARG A 247 0.88 61.78 25.81
N PRO A 248 0.11 61.15 24.89
CA PRO A 248 -1.08 61.81 24.31
C PRO A 248 -2.15 62.19 25.35
N LEU A 249 -2.16 61.54 26.52
CA LEU A 249 -3.11 61.79 27.60
C LEU A 249 -2.60 62.78 28.65
N GLN A 250 -1.49 63.47 28.39
CA GLN A 250 -0.85 64.39 29.34
C GLN A 250 -1.83 65.43 29.90
N GLY A 251 -2.64 66.06 29.04
CA GLY A 251 -3.59 67.10 29.47
C GLY A 251 -4.74 66.58 30.33
N GLU A 252 -5.20 65.34 30.13
CA GLU A 252 -6.25 64.75 30.96
C GLU A 252 -5.69 64.22 32.28
N LEU A 253 -4.46 63.69 32.27
CA LEU A 253 -3.77 63.27 33.49
C LEU A 253 -3.42 64.46 34.38
N SER A 254 -2.94 65.58 33.82
CA SER A 254 -2.69 66.80 34.60
C SER A 254 -3.98 67.32 35.23
N TRP A 255 -5.07 67.40 34.45
CA TRP A 255 -6.40 67.75 34.97
C TRP A 255 -6.80 66.85 36.14
N PHE A 256 -6.61 65.54 36.03
CA PHE A 256 -6.95 64.61 37.10
C PHE A 256 -6.16 64.88 38.39
N PHE A 257 -4.84 65.08 38.31
CA PHE A 257 -4.01 65.35 39.49
C PHE A 257 -4.37 66.71 40.13
N ASP A 258 -4.64 67.73 39.33
CA ASP A 258 -5.07 69.05 39.82
C ASP A 258 -6.45 68.98 40.49
N TYR A 259 -7.41 68.32 39.83
CA TYR A 259 -8.75 68.13 40.37
C TYR A 259 -8.71 67.31 41.66
N SER A 260 -7.95 66.22 41.70
CA SER A 260 -7.80 65.39 42.88
C SER A 260 -7.14 66.14 44.03
N ASN A 261 -6.11 66.95 43.77
CA ASN A 261 -5.43 67.73 44.80
C ASN A 261 -6.38 68.76 45.41
N ARG A 262 -7.16 69.46 44.57
CA ARG A 262 -8.16 70.42 45.03
C ARG A 262 -9.29 69.76 45.83
N PHE A 263 -9.74 68.58 45.40
CA PHE A 263 -10.81 67.84 46.06
C PHE A 263 -10.40 67.32 47.45
N PHE A 264 -9.16 66.84 47.62
CA PHE A 264 -8.70 66.31 48.92
C PHE A 264 -8.12 67.36 49.87
N PHE A 265 -7.50 68.43 49.35
CA PHE A 265 -6.70 69.35 50.19
C PHE A 265 -7.18 70.80 50.17
N ALA A 266 -7.97 71.23 49.18
CA ALA A 266 -8.34 72.64 49.03
C ALA A 266 -9.79 72.97 49.41
N ASP A 267 -10.61 71.99 49.81
CA ASP A 267 -12.02 72.10 50.25
C ASP A 267 -12.95 72.93 49.32
N GLN A 268 -12.54 73.12 48.06
CA GLN A 268 -13.11 74.10 47.13
C GLN A 268 -13.69 73.44 45.87
N THR A 269 -13.94 72.13 45.86
CA THR A 269 -14.40 71.44 44.65
C THR A 269 -15.54 70.49 44.97
N ALA A 270 -16.77 70.91 44.62
CA ALA A 270 -17.95 70.07 44.73
C ALA A 270 -17.85 68.90 43.75
N ALA A 271 -18.31 67.72 44.19
CA ALA A 271 -18.41 66.58 43.31
C ALA A 271 -19.55 66.77 42.30
N THR A 272 -19.21 66.84 41.01
CA THR A 272 -20.17 66.97 39.92
C THR A 272 -20.28 65.69 39.10
N ASP A 273 -21.45 65.46 38.50
CA ASP A 273 -21.68 64.33 37.59
C ASP A 273 -20.79 64.43 36.32
N ASP A 274 -20.48 65.65 35.88
CA ASP A 274 -19.54 65.87 34.77
C ASP A 274 -18.11 65.44 35.11
N ALA A 275 -17.66 65.70 36.34
CA ALA A 275 -16.32 65.32 36.77
C ALA A 275 -16.14 63.79 36.86
N ILE A 276 -17.17 63.07 37.33
CA ILE A 276 -17.10 61.60 37.39
C ILE A 276 -17.16 60.98 35.99
N GLU A 277 -17.92 61.56 35.06
CA GLU A 277 -17.96 61.07 33.69
C GLU A 277 -16.65 61.37 32.95
N ARG A 278 -16.03 62.53 33.20
CA ARG A 278 -14.69 62.85 32.69
C ARG A 278 -13.64 61.89 33.23
N LEU A 279 -13.70 61.54 34.51
CA LEU A 279 -12.81 60.55 35.13
C LEU A 279 -12.98 59.15 34.51
N ARG A 280 -14.22 58.72 34.25
CA ARG A 280 -14.51 57.45 33.56
C ARG A 280 -13.95 57.44 32.15
N ARG A 281 -14.08 58.54 31.41
CA ARG A 281 -13.52 58.70 30.07
C ARG A 281 -12.00 58.58 30.08
N LEU A 282 -11.33 59.26 31.01
CA LEU A 282 -9.88 59.16 31.20
C LEU A 282 -9.43 57.73 31.53
N CYS A 283 -10.13 57.05 32.44
CA CYS A 283 -9.83 55.65 32.74
C CYS A 283 -10.05 54.72 31.53
N GLY A 284 -11.04 55.03 30.68
CA GLY A 284 -11.27 54.35 29.40
C GLY A 284 -10.10 54.53 28.43
N GLN A 285 -9.66 55.77 28.23
CA GLN A 285 -8.52 56.10 27.38
C GLN A 285 -7.23 55.41 27.87
N CYS A 286 -6.96 55.44 29.17
CA CYS A 286 -5.81 54.74 29.76
C CYS A 286 -5.88 53.21 29.57
N ARG A 287 -7.09 52.63 29.56
CA ARG A 287 -7.33 51.21 29.27
C ARG A 287 -7.10 50.90 27.80
N ASP A 288 -7.46 51.79 26.89
CA ASP A 288 -7.31 51.55 25.46
C ASP A 288 -5.82 51.60 25.05
N VAL A 289 -5.05 52.54 25.63
CA VAL A 289 -3.57 52.57 25.55
C VAL A 289 -2.97 51.29 26.18
N GLU A 290 -3.49 50.83 27.33
CA GLU A 290 -3.07 49.58 27.97
C GLU A 290 -3.27 48.35 27.05
N ARG A 291 -4.35 48.32 26.25
CA ARG A 291 -4.66 47.26 25.26
C ARG A 291 -3.87 47.36 23.96
N GLY A 292 -3.08 48.41 23.77
CA GLY A 292 -2.31 48.64 22.54
C GLY A 292 -3.15 49.21 21.38
N ALA A 293 -4.33 49.75 21.65
CA ALA A 293 -5.01 50.61 20.69
C ALA A 293 -4.20 51.92 20.59
N ARG A 294 -3.68 52.21 19.40
CA ARG A 294 -3.04 53.50 19.10
C ARG A 294 -4.09 54.56 18.85
#